data_AF-Q9U4V0-F1
#
_entry.id   AF-Q9U4V0-F1
#
_cell.length_a   1.000
_cell.length_b   1.000
_cell.length_c   1.000
_cell.angle_alpha   90.00
_cell.angle_beta   90.00
_cell.angle_gamma   90.00
#
_symmetry.space_group_name_H-M   'P 1'
#
loop_
_entity.id
_entity.type
_entity.pdbx_description
1 polymer ?
#
loop_
_entity_poly.entity_id
_entity_poly.type
_entity_poly.pdbx_seq_one_letter_code
_entity_poly.pdbx_strand_id
1 'polypeptide(L)'
;PVEPEPWSGIKRCTHVRSKPCQYNIIMKQCQGQEDCLYLNVYTKQLNPSRPMPVMVWIYGGGFQMGEASRDLYSPDYLMMENIVLVTIAYRLGPLGFLCLDDEKCEVA
;
A
#
# COMPACT_ATOMS: atom_id res chain seq x y z
N PRO A 1 -7.81 7.36 -9.55
CA PRO A 1 -6.57 7.86 -8.92
C PRO A 1 -5.70 8.45 -10.03
N VAL A 2 -5.06 9.59 -9.78
CA VAL A 2 -4.17 10.21 -10.78
C VAL A 2 -2.77 9.61 -10.64
N GLU A 3 -2.07 9.50 -11.77
CA GLU A 3 -0.67 9.07 -11.78
C GLU A 3 0.20 10.01 -10.93
N PRO A 4 1.22 9.49 -10.22
CA PRO A 4 2.09 10.34 -9.42
C PRO A 4 2.96 11.22 -10.31
N GLU A 5 3.10 12.49 -9.95
CA GLU A 5 4.04 13.40 -10.61
C GLU A 5 5.47 12.81 -10.56
N PRO A 6 6.23 12.89 -11.67
CA PRO A 6 7.61 12.47 -11.68
C PRO A 6 8.43 13.35 -10.73
N TRP A 7 9.42 12.76 -10.06
CA TRP A 7 10.32 13.49 -9.17
C TRP A 7 11.73 13.58 -9.77
N SER A 8 12.47 14.60 -9.37
CA SER A 8 13.89 14.74 -9.67
C SER A 8 14.74 14.18 -8.53
N GLY A 9 15.93 13.67 -8.86
CA GLY A 9 16.86 13.11 -7.88
C GLY A 9 16.42 11.77 -7.25
N ILE A 10 16.98 11.45 -6.09
CA ILE A 10 16.74 10.17 -5.39
C ILE A 10 15.66 10.36 -4.33
N LYS A 11 14.54 9.64 -4.47
CA LYS A 11 13.48 9.58 -3.45
C LYS A 11 13.88 8.62 -2.34
N ARG A 12 13.89 9.09 -1.09
CA ARG A 12 14.14 8.22 0.07
C ARG A 12 12.92 7.34 0.37
N CYS A 13 13.11 6.03 0.27
CA CYS A 13 12.10 4.99 0.47
C CYS A 13 12.47 4.02 1.61
N THR A 14 13.21 4.50 2.62
CA THR A 14 13.72 3.69 3.74
C THR A 14 12.83 3.73 4.98
N HIS A 15 11.72 4.45 4.92
CA HIS A 15 10.78 4.61 6.04
C HIS A 15 9.38 4.18 5.61
N VAL A 16 8.67 3.55 6.55
CA VAL A 16 7.27 3.17 6.37
C VAL A 16 6.44 4.44 6.15
N ARG A 17 5.58 4.41 5.14
CA ARG A 17 4.63 5.49 4.83
C ARG A 17 3.35 5.32 5.64
N SER A 18 2.59 6.39 5.76
CA SER A 18 1.32 6.41 6.50
C SER A 18 0.35 5.35 5.96
N LYS A 19 -0.32 4.63 6.86
CA LYS A 19 -1.47 3.79 6.50
C LYS A 19 -2.67 4.67 6.08
N PRO A 20 -3.61 4.14 5.28
CA PRO A 20 -4.81 4.89 4.93
C PRO A 20 -5.63 5.29 6.14
N CYS A 21 -6.32 6.43 6.04
CA CYS A 21 -7.25 6.89 7.05
C CYS A 21 -8.30 5.80 7.36
N GLN A 22 -8.38 5.40 8.62
CA GLN A 22 -9.25 4.31 9.09
C GLN A 22 -9.55 4.45 10.59
N TYR A 23 -10.62 3.79 11.04
CA TYR A 23 -10.97 3.74 12.46
C TYR A 23 -10.36 2.51 13.13
N ASN A 24 -9.47 2.73 14.10
CA ASN A 24 -8.91 1.65 14.91
C ASN A 24 -9.91 1.24 15.99
N ILE A 25 -10.52 0.07 15.83
CA ILE A 25 -11.56 -0.43 16.75
C ILE A 25 -11.05 -0.75 18.16
N ILE A 26 -9.75 -1.08 18.29
CA ILE A 26 -9.14 -1.45 19.57
C ILE A 26 -8.85 -0.18 20.38
N MET A 27 -8.18 0.79 19.76
CA MET A 27 -7.84 2.07 20.39
C MET A 27 -9.00 3.08 20.39
N LYS A 28 -10.10 2.78 19.69
CA LYS A 28 -11.28 3.63 19.53
C LYS A 28 -10.94 5.04 19.01
N GLN A 29 -10.07 5.11 18.00
CA GLN A 29 -9.62 6.37 17.42
C GLN A 29 -9.38 6.26 15.91
N CYS A 30 -9.57 7.36 15.20
CA CYS A 30 -9.14 7.47 13.80
C CYS A 30 -7.61 7.55 13.72
N GLN A 31 -7.03 6.86 12.73
CA GLN A 31 -5.60 6.80 12.48
C GLN A 31 -5.31 6.80 10.98
N GLY A 32 -4.06 7.10 10.62
CA GLY A 32 -3.62 7.14 9.22
C GLY A 32 -3.74 8.52 8.59
N GLN A 33 -3.53 8.57 7.28
CA GLN A 33 -3.59 9.80 6.47
C GLN A 33 -4.27 9.52 5.14
N GLU A 34 -4.77 10.56 4.46
CA GLU A 34 -5.29 10.44 3.10
C GLU A 34 -4.18 10.26 2.06
N ASP A 35 -3.02 10.89 2.27
CA ASP A 35 -1.80 10.60 1.52
C ASP A 35 -1.23 9.23 1.95
N CYS A 36 -1.80 8.19 1.35
CA CYS A 36 -1.53 6.79 1.70
C CYS A 36 -1.30 5.89 0.49
N LEU A 37 -1.30 6.43 -0.73
CA LEU A 37 -1.12 5.67 -1.98
C LEU A 37 0.37 5.36 -2.21
N TYR A 38 0.90 4.48 -1.38
CA TYR A 38 2.27 4.00 -1.43
C TYR A 38 2.30 2.46 -1.52
N LEU A 39 3.41 1.94 -2.02
CA LEU A 39 3.70 0.50 -2.02
C LEU A 39 5.11 0.26 -1.47
N ASN A 40 5.35 -0.96 -1.04
CA ASN A 40 6.67 -1.43 -0.62
C ASN A 40 7.13 -2.54 -1.55
N VAL A 41 8.43 -2.59 -1.82
CA VAL A 41 9.06 -3.62 -2.65
C VAL A 41 10.18 -4.27 -1.84
N TYR A 42 10.15 -5.59 -1.76
CA TYR A 42 11.14 -6.39 -1.03
C TYR A 42 11.72 -7.45 -1.95
N THR A 43 13.04 -7.59 -1.94
CA THR A 43 13.78 -8.63 -2.66
C THR A 43 15.13 -8.86 -1.99
N LYS A 44 15.62 -10.10 -2.03
CA LYS A 44 16.99 -10.45 -1.63
C LYS A 44 18.05 -9.99 -2.62
N GLN A 45 17.71 -9.90 -3.90
CA GLN A 45 18.65 -9.64 -4.99
C GLN A 45 18.11 -8.58 -5.94
N LEU A 46 18.83 -7.46 -6.03
CA LEU A 46 18.48 -6.35 -6.94
C LEU A 46 18.89 -6.63 -8.39
N ASN A 47 19.95 -7.43 -8.58
CA ASN A 47 20.50 -7.79 -9.89
C ASN A 47 20.52 -9.31 -10.07
N PRO A 48 19.35 -9.96 -10.26
CA PRO A 48 19.29 -11.40 -10.49
C PRO A 48 19.75 -11.74 -11.91
N SER A 49 20.34 -12.91 -12.11
CA SER A 49 20.77 -13.38 -13.45
C SER A 49 19.60 -13.71 -14.38
N ARG A 50 18.40 -13.91 -13.82
CA ARG A 50 17.13 -14.14 -14.52
C ARG A 50 16.00 -13.39 -13.81
N PRO A 51 14.93 -13.00 -14.51
CA PRO A 51 13.75 -12.41 -13.88
C PRO A 51 13.21 -13.32 -12.75
N MET A 52 12.89 -12.71 -11.62
CA MET A 52 12.31 -13.41 -10.47
C MET A 52 10.77 -13.29 -10.50
N PRO A 53 10.04 -14.29 -9.99
CA PRO A 53 8.60 -14.19 -9.80
C PRO A 53 8.23 -13.00 -8.91
N VAL A 54 7.15 -12.31 -9.28
CA VAL A 54 6.62 -11.17 -8.50
C VAL A 54 5.34 -11.61 -7.80
N MET A 55 5.31 -11.46 -6.48
CA MET A 55 4.13 -11.67 -5.65
C MET A 55 3.59 -10.32 -5.20
N VAL A 56 2.32 -10.04 -5.48
CA VAL A 56 1.65 -8.80 -5.06
C VAL A 56 0.65 -9.13 -3.95
N TRP A 57 0.86 -8.53 -2.78
CA TRP A 57 0.00 -8.70 -1.61
C TRP A 57 -0.96 -7.52 -1.46
N ILE A 58 -2.24 -7.85 -1.38
CA ILE A 58 -3.34 -6.92 -1.12
C ILE A 58 -3.93 -7.32 0.23
N TYR A 59 -3.82 -6.44 1.23
CA TYR A 59 -4.31 -6.73 2.56
C TYR A 59 -5.84 -6.74 2.62
N GLY A 60 -6.39 -7.58 3.50
CA GLY A 60 -7.81 -7.63 3.84
C GLY A 60 -8.22 -6.60 4.88
N GLY A 61 -9.40 -6.76 5.47
CA GLY A 61 -9.97 -5.82 6.45
C GLY A 61 -11.29 -5.18 6.01
N GLY A 62 -12.03 -5.88 5.14
CA GLY A 62 -13.39 -5.52 4.75
C GLY A 62 -13.51 -4.17 4.05
N PHE A 63 -12.43 -3.70 3.43
CA PHE A 63 -12.32 -2.37 2.81
C PHE A 63 -12.43 -1.19 3.80
N GLN A 64 -12.39 -1.44 5.12
CA GLN A 64 -12.56 -0.42 6.16
C GLN A 64 -11.29 -0.17 6.99
N MET A 65 -10.44 -1.18 7.11
CA MET A 65 -9.19 -1.14 7.88
C MET A 65 -8.11 -1.99 7.21
N GLY A 66 -6.85 -1.78 7.58
CA GLY A 66 -5.69 -2.49 7.04
C GLY A 66 -4.53 -1.56 6.71
N GLU A 67 -3.37 -2.14 6.42
CA GLU A 67 -2.16 -1.39 6.07
C GLU A 67 -1.19 -2.26 5.27
N ALA A 68 -0.21 -1.67 4.59
CA ALA A 68 0.81 -2.41 3.85
C ALA A 68 2.16 -2.50 4.60
N SER A 69 2.19 -2.07 5.87
CA SER A 69 3.43 -1.89 6.63
C SER A 69 4.11 -3.22 6.96
N ARG A 70 5.43 -3.16 7.13
CA ARG A 70 6.23 -4.30 7.58
C ARG A 70 5.83 -4.78 9.00
N ASP A 71 5.33 -3.88 9.84
CA ASP A 71 4.96 -4.21 11.22
C ASP A 71 3.81 -5.21 11.27
N LEU A 72 2.86 -5.12 10.34
CA LEU A 72 1.74 -6.06 10.23
C LEU A 72 1.98 -7.17 9.20
N TYR A 73 2.64 -6.85 8.08
CA TYR A 73 2.91 -7.76 6.96
C TYR A 73 4.41 -7.86 6.70
N SER A 74 5.14 -8.42 7.67
CA SER A 74 6.60 -8.55 7.57
C SER A 74 6.99 -9.45 6.38
N PRO A 75 7.96 -9.02 5.55
CA PRO A 75 8.39 -9.79 4.39
C PRO A 75 9.33 -10.95 4.79
N ASP A 76 9.79 -11.02 6.04
CA ASP A 76 10.96 -11.79 6.47
C ASP A 76 10.89 -13.29 6.09
N TYR A 77 9.73 -13.92 6.19
CA TYR A 77 9.56 -15.32 5.78
C TYR A 77 9.62 -15.49 4.26
N LEU A 78 8.97 -14.60 3.51
CA LEU A 78 8.96 -14.63 2.04
C LEU A 78 10.32 -14.24 1.46
N MET A 79 11.10 -13.43 2.17
CA MET A 79 12.48 -13.17 1.85
C MET A 79 13.37 -14.40 2.05
N MET A 80 12.89 -15.54 2.54
CA MET A 80 13.66 -16.80 2.45
C MET A 80 13.73 -17.32 1.02
N GLU A 81 12.75 -16.98 0.19
CA GLU A 81 12.63 -17.41 -1.21
C GLU A 81 13.25 -16.40 -2.21
N ASN A 82 13.49 -16.85 -3.44
CA ASN A 82 14.00 -16.02 -4.53
C ASN A 82 12.84 -15.34 -5.30
N ILE A 83 12.18 -14.38 -4.65
CA ILE A 83 11.04 -13.65 -5.21
C ILE A 83 11.18 -12.12 -5.02
N VAL A 84 10.38 -11.37 -5.77
CA VAL A 84 10.05 -9.98 -5.48
C VAL A 84 8.69 -9.94 -4.81
N LEU A 85 8.60 -9.40 -3.60
CA LEU A 85 7.34 -9.16 -2.91
C LEU A 85 6.97 -7.68 -3.01
N VAL A 86 5.73 -7.40 -3.42
CA VAL A 86 5.16 -6.05 -3.45
C VAL A 86 3.96 -6.02 -2.51
N THR A 87 3.96 -5.13 -1.52
CA THR A 87 2.77 -4.87 -0.68
C THR A 87 2.21 -3.49 -1.03
N ILE A 88 0.90 -3.39 -1.26
CA ILE A 88 0.29 -2.13 -1.71
C ILE A 88 -0.69 -1.58 -0.68
N ALA A 89 -0.74 -0.25 -0.54
CA ALA A 89 -1.81 0.44 0.16
C ALA A 89 -2.83 1.01 -0.82
N TYR A 90 -4.11 0.89 -0.44
CA TYR A 90 -5.25 1.43 -1.16
C TYR A 90 -6.15 2.21 -0.19
N ARG A 91 -6.93 3.17 -0.70
CA ARG A 91 -7.84 3.96 0.13
C ARG A 91 -8.93 3.08 0.75
N LEU A 92 -9.37 3.42 1.94
CA LEU A 92 -10.33 2.64 2.73
C LEU A 92 -11.59 3.44 3.05
N GLY A 93 -12.64 2.73 3.44
CA GLY A 93 -13.91 3.29 3.86
C GLY A 93 -14.53 4.22 2.80
N PRO A 94 -15.23 5.29 3.23
CA PRO A 94 -15.80 6.26 2.30
C PRO A 94 -14.77 6.91 1.36
N LEU A 95 -13.52 7.10 1.79
CA LEU A 95 -12.48 7.70 0.94
C LEU A 95 -12.04 6.79 -0.22
N GLY A 96 -12.24 5.48 -0.09
CA GLY A 96 -11.95 4.52 -1.15
C GLY A 96 -13.16 4.06 -1.95
N PHE A 97 -14.34 4.06 -1.34
CA PHE A 97 -15.50 3.29 -1.83
C PHE A 97 -16.84 4.04 -1.75
N LEU A 98 -16.84 5.34 -1.50
CA LEU A 98 -18.07 6.13 -1.63
C LEU A 98 -18.54 6.11 -3.09
N CYS A 99 -19.82 5.80 -3.29
CA CYS A 99 -20.49 5.85 -4.59
C CYS A 99 -21.76 6.69 -4.44
N LEU A 100 -21.92 7.72 -5.28
CA LEU A 100 -23.09 8.60 -5.26
C LEU A 100 -24.13 8.25 -6.33
N ASP A 101 -23.81 7.29 -7.21
CA ASP A 101 -24.65 6.88 -8.36
C ASP A 101 -25.09 8.07 -9.24
N ASP A 102 -24.21 9.07 -9.38
CA ASP A 102 -24.39 10.25 -10.23
C ASP A 102 -23.34 10.25 -11.33
N GLU A 103 -23.77 10.04 -12.58
CA GLU A 103 -22.91 10.02 -13.77
C GLU A 103 -22.13 11.33 -13.98
N LYS A 104 -22.60 12.46 -13.43
CA LYS A 104 -21.89 13.75 -13.52
C LYS A 104 -20.81 13.91 -12.46
N CYS A 105 -20.80 13.03 -11.46
CA CYS A 105 -19.84 13.03 -10.36
C CYS A 105 -18.76 11.97 -10.60
N GLU A 106 -18.19 11.92 -11.82
CA GLU A 106 -16.94 11.20 -12.04
C GLU A 106 -15.80 11.99 -11.37
N VAL A 107 -15.28 11.43 -10.29
CA VAL A 107 -14.15 12.01 -9.56
C VAL A 107 -12.89 11.81 -10.40
N ALA A 108 -12.45 12.89 -11.05
CA ALA A 108 -11.20 12.96 -11.84
C ALA A 108 -9.95 12.57 -11.03
#